data_AF-S4NSW8-F1
#
_entry.id   AF-S4NSW8-F1
#
_cell.length_a   1.000
_cell.length_b   1.000
_cell.length_c   1.000
_cell.angle_alpha   90.00
_cell.angle_beta   90.00
_cell.angle_gamma   90.00
#
_symmetry.space_group_name_H-M   'P 1'
#
loop_
_entity.id
_entity.type
_entity.pdbx_description
1 polymer ?
#
loop_
_entity_poly.entity_id
_entity_poly.type
_entity_poly.pdbx_seq_one_letter_code
_entity_poly.pdbx_strand_id
1 'polypeptide(L)'
;SHNINTQDVWRETETWKSEESLFPHTDGAPGKILHAIQTSQVALVDNAPKGTQLKLLLLLEGKQKIYFKPKRYNLSHVINGNIYGGFDRHNSEVFAYYLAMVLNFRWIPPSVIRQIHLHKDIVPVATAGLKRT
;
A
#
# COMPACT_ATOMS: atom_id res chain seq x y z
N SER A 1 -7.75 21.20 -9.47
CA SER A 1 -7.02 19.92 -9.30
C SER A 1 -6.16 19.70 -10.53
N HIS A 2 -4.84 19.70 -10.39
CA HIS A 2 -3.97 19.22 -11.48
C HIS A 2 -4.22 17.72 -11.63
N ASN A 3 -4.58 17.26 -12.83
CA ASN A 3 -4.81 15.85 -13.11
C ASN A 3 -3.43 15.17 -13.19
N ILE A 4 -2.96 14.62 -12.06
CA ILE A 4 -1.67 13.96 -11.99
C ILE A 4 -1.77 12.65 -12.77
N ASN A 5 -1.05 12.54 -13.88
CA ASN A 5 -0.97 11.31 -14.65
C ASN A 5 -0.19 10.26 -13.84
N THR A 6 -0.87 9.23 -13.34
CA THR A 6 -0.25 8.19 -12.50
C THR A 6 0.78 7.37 -13.27
N GLN A 7 0.67 7.25 -14.59
CA GLN A 7 1.68 6.53 -15.39
C GLN A 7 3.04 7.24 -15.39
N ASP A 8 3.03 8.57 -15.39
CA ASP A 8 4.26 9.36 -15.32
C ASP A 8 4.89 9.22 -13.92
N VAL A 9 4.09 9.16 -12.86
CA VAL A 9 4.56 8.93 -11.49
C VAL A 9 5.27 7.58 -11.36
N TRP A 10 4.70 6.49 -11.88
CA TRP A 10 5.33 5.17 -11.77
C TRP A 10 6.67 5.10 -12.51
N ARG A 11 6.76 5.71 -13.69
CA ARG A 11 8.02 5.79 -14.44
C ARG A 11 9.08 6.58 -13.67
N GLU A 12 8.70 7.69 -13.03
CA GLU A 12 9.62 8.46 -12.19
C GLU A 12 10.13 7.64 -11.00
N THR A 13 9.28 6.82 -10.38
CA THR A 13 9.66 6.05 -9.19
C THR A 13 10.78 5.04 -9.41
N GLU A 14 11.07 4.65 -10.66
CA GLU A 14 12.17 3.73 -10.99
C GLU A 14 13.55 4.31 -10.64
N THR A 15 13.69 5.64 -10.62
CA THR A 15 14.95 6.36 -10.36
C THR A 15 15.06 6.93 -8.95
N TRP A 16 14.00 6.79 -8.14
CA TRP A 16 13.86 7.49 -6.86
C TRP A 16 14.65 6.90 -5.70
N LYS A 17 14.91 5.58 -5.75
CA LYS A 17 15.62 4.90 -4.67
C LYS A 17 17.11 5.26 -4.72
N SER A 18 17.66 5.61 -3.57
CA SER A 18 19.10 5.81 -3.36
C SER A 18 19.54 5.09 -2.08
N GLU A 19 20.83 5.19 -1.76
CA GLU A 19 21.35 4.74 -0.46
C GLU A 19 20.85 5.62 0.70
N GLU A 20 20.18 6.74 0.44
CA GLU A 20 19.83 7.72 1.47
C GLU A 20 18.32 7.80 1.69
N SER A 21 17.52 7.42 0.69
CA SER A 21 16.07 7.47 0.74
C SER A 21 15.40 6.48 -0.22
N LEU A 22 14.18 6.05 0.14
CA LEU A 22 13.33 5.28 -0.75
C LEU A 22 12.64 6.12 -1.84
N PHE A 23 12.44 7.41 -1.58
CA PHE A 23 11.83 8.37 -2.51
C PHE A 23 12.25 9.81 -2.20
N PRO A 24 12.17 10.75 -3.16
CA PRO A 24 12.38 12.17 -2.88
C PRO A 24 11.36 12.72 -1.89
N HIS A 25 11.81 13.52 -0.92
CA HIS A 25 10.92 14.23 0.02
C HIS A 25 10.52 15.62 -0.50
N THR A 26 11.03 16.03 -1.66
CA THR A 26 10.81 17.33 -2.31
C THR A 26 9.76 17.24 -3.42
N ASP A 27 9.40 18.39 -4.00
CA ASP A 27 8.64 18.49 -5.26
C ASP A 27 7.29 17.76 -5.28
N GLY A 28 6.71 17.61 -4.08
CA GLY A 28 5.45 16.90 -3.85
C GLY A 28 5.51 15.40 -4.15
N ALA A 29 6.69 14.81 -4.34
CA ALA A 29 6.85 13.38 -4.62
C ALA A 29 6.12 12.45 -3.63
N PRO A 30 6.14 12.71 -2.30
CA PRO A 30 5.37 11.89 -1.36
C PRO A 30 3.87 11.92 -1.65
N GLY A 31 3.31 13.10 -1.93
CA GLY A 31 1.89 13.24 -2.28
C GLY A 31 1.54 12.56 -3.61
N LYS A 32 2.40 12.69 -4.62
CA LYS A 32 2.22 12.08 -5.95
C LYS A 32 2.15 10.55 -5.85
N ILE A 33 3.07 9.91 -5.12
CA ILE A 33 3.08 8.45 -5.00
C ILE A 33 1.90 7.92 -4.16
N LEU A 34 1.53 8.60 -3.07
CA LEU A 34 0.35 8.19 -2.28
C LEU A 34 -0.92 8.31 -3.12
N HIS A 35 -1.06 9.38 -3.91
CA HIS A 35 -2.17 9.53 -4.84
C HIS A 35 -2.20 8.41 -5.86
N ALA A 36 -1.06 8.09 -6.49
CA ALA A 36 -0.97 7.00 -7.46
C ALA A 36 -1.33 5.63 -6.83
N ILE A 37 -0.84 5.31 -5.63
CA ILE A 37 -1.22 4.09 -4.89
C ILE A 37 -2.74 4.03 -4.68
N GLN A 38 -3.36 5.16 -4.34
CA GLN A 38 -4.78 5.23 -4.00
C GLN A 38 -5.69 5.13 -5.23
N THR A 39 -5.29 5.67 -6.38
CA THR A 39 -6.17 5.85 -7.55
C THR A 39 -5.87 4.93 -8.73
N SER A 40 -4.65 4.41 -8.88
CA SER A 40 -4.32 3.54 -10.02
C SER A 40 -5.17 2.27 -10.02
N GLN A 41 -5.68 1.89 -11.20
CA GLN A 41 -6.50 0.69 -11.38
C GLN A 41 -5.70 -0.57 -11.03
N VAL A 42 -6.40 -1.56 -10.47
CA VAL A 42 -5.82 -2.88 -10.16
C VAL A 42 -5.91 -3.75 -11.40
N ALA A 43 -4.76 -4.20 -11.90
CA ALA A 43 -4.65 -5.06 -13.07
C ALA A 43 -4.64 -6.57 -12.71
N LEU A 44 -4.11 -6.92 -11.54
CA LEU A 44 -4.09 -8.31 -11.04
C LEU A 44 -4.03 -8.35 -9.51
N VAL A 45 -4.66 -9.36 -8.92
CA VAL A 45 -4.64 -9.58 -7.46
C VAL A 45 -4.28 -11.02 -7.15
N ASP A 46 -3.35 -11.21 -6.21
CA ASP A 46 -3.03 -12.53 -5.67
C ASP A 46 -2.85 -12.49 -4.15
N ASN A 47 -2.80 -13.66 -3.52
CA ASN A 47 -2.30 -13.77 -2.16
C ASN A 47 -0.80 -13.47 -2.13
N ALA A 48 -0.34 -12.70 -1.15
CA ALA A 48 1.10 -12.49 -1.01
C ALA A 48 1.79 -13.80 -0.58
N PRO A 49 2.93 -14.16 -1.19
CA PRO A 49 3.51 -15.50 -1.06
C PRO A 49 4.20 -15.80 0.28
N LYS A 50 4.39 -14.81 1.17
CA LYS A 50 5.16 -14.97 2.41
C LYS A 50 4.56 -14.21 3.59
N GLY A 51 4.59 -14.82 4.77
CA GLY A 51 4.13 -14.24 6.04
C GLY A 51 3.03 -15.08 6.67
N THR A 52 2.78 -14.87 7.97
CA THR A 52 1.72 -15.55 8.74
C THR A 52 0.38 -14.80 8.70
N GLN A 53 0.40 -13.55 8.26
CA GLN A 53 -0.74 -12.64 8.26
C GLN A 53 -1.31 -12.50 6.83
N LEU A 54 -2.64 -12.42 6.73
CA LEU A 54 -3.33 -12.20 5.46
C LEU A 54 -2.95 -10.84 4.87
N LYS A 55 -2.43 -10.85 3.63
CA LYS A 55 -2.20 -9.66 2.82
C LYS A 55 -2.29 -10.05 1.33
N LEU A 56 -2.80 -9.14 0.52
CA LEU A 56 -2.90 -9.31 -0.93
C LEU A 56 -1.70 -8.62 -1.60
N LEU A 57 -1.23 -9.20 -2.70
CA LEU A 57 -0.34 -8.55 -3.65
C LEU A 57 -1.21 -7.98 -4.78
N LEU A 58 -1.22 -6.66 -4.92
CA LEU A 58 -1.89 -5.99 -6.03
C LEU A 58 -0.84 -5.58 -7.08
N LEU A 59 -1.10 -5.92 -8.33
CA LEU A 59 -0.43 -5.32 -9.48
C LEU A 59 -1.31 -4.17 -9.96
N LEU A 60 -0.80 -2.95 -9.86
CA LEU A 60 -1.44 -1.76 -10.40
C LEU A 60 -1.04 -1.57 -11.87
N GLU A 61 -1.84 -0.80 -12.60
CA GLU A 61 -1.41 -0.26 -13.89
C GLU A 61 -0.06 0.47 -13.77
N GLY A 62 0.77 0.40 -14.81
CA GLY A 62 2.18 0.80 -14.71
C GLY A 62 3.09 -0.29 -14.11
N LYS A 63 2.59 -1.52 -13.96
CA LYS A 63 3.33 -2.70 -13.47
C LYS A 63 3.85 -2.56 -12.03
N GLN A 64 3.30 -1.61 -11.26
CA GLN A 64 3.69 -1.41 -9.87
C GLN A 64 3.06 -2.49 -8.98
N LYS A 65 3.87 -3.10 -8.12
CA LYS A 65 3.40 -4.05 -7.10
C LYS A 65 3.24 -3.35 -5.77
N ILE A 66 2.11 -3.57 -5.10
CA ILE A 66 1.86 -3.08 -3.74
C ILE A 66 1.31 -4.20 -2.85
N TYR A 67 1.56 -4.10 -1.54
CA TYR A 67 0.90 -4.93 -0.55
C TYR A 67 -0.37 -4.24 -0.05
N PHE A 68 -1.48 -4.98 -0.04
CA PHE A 68 -2.72 -4.54 0.56
C PHE A 68 -3.01 -5.35 1.81
N LYS A 69 -3.00 -4.69 2.97
CA LYS A 69 -3.39 -5.29 4.26
C LYS A 69 -4.86 -4.95 4.53
N PRO A 70 -5.78 -5.94 4.55
CA PRO A 70 -7.20 -5.66 4.77
C PRO A 70 -7.46 -5.16 6.19
N LYS A 71 -8.47 -4.32 6.35
CA LYS A 71 -8.95 -3.91 7.68
C LYS A 71 -9.45 -5.12 8.46
N ARG A 72 -8.91 -5.34 9.66
CA ARG A 72 -9.33 -6.40 10.60
C ARG A 72 -10.02 -5.88 11.86
N TYR A 73 -9.71 -4.65 12.25
CA TYR A 73 -10.19 -4.03 13.48
C TYR A 73 -10.69 -2.61 13.23
N ASN A 74 -11.61 -2.16 14.09
CA ASN A 74 -11.93 -0.74 14.20
C ASN A 74 -10.81 0.00 14.94
N LEU A 75 -10.73 1.33 14.74
CA LEU A 75 -9.67 2.15 15.33
C LEU A 75 -9.64 2.07 16.86
N SER A 76 -10.79 1.97 17.50
CA SER A 76 -10.96 1.89 18.96
C SER A 76 -10.71 0.49 19.55
N HIS A 77 -10.43 -0.51 18.72
CA HIS A 77 -10.24 -1.87 19.22
C HIS A 77 -8.95 -2.00 20.02
N VAL A 78 -9.06 -2.55 21.23
CA VAL A 78 -7.93 -2.85 22.11
C VAL A 78 -7.58 -4.33 21.99
N ILE A 79 -6.34 -4.63 21.63
CA ILE A 79 -5.82 -5.99 21.62
C ILE A 79 -5.33 -6.31 23.03
N ASN A 80 -5.95 -7.30 23.67
CA ASN A 80 -5.55 -7.80 24.98
C ASN A 80 -4.71 -9.09 24.84
N GLY A 81 -3.85 -9.37 25.82
CA GLY A 81 -3.04 -10.58 25.87
C GLY A 81 -1.61 -10.38 25.39
N ASN A 82 -1.07 -11.37 24.65
CA ASN A 82 0.33 -11.36 24.20
C ASN A 82 0.63 -10.12 23.32
N ILE A 83 1.79 -9.49 23.51
CA ILE A 83 2.27 -8.33 22.73
C ILE A 83 2.38 -8.59 21.23
N TYR A 84 2.56 -9.86 20.82
CA TYR A 84 2.57 -10.29 19.41
C TYR A 84 1.24 -10.93 18.97
N GLY A 85 0.22 -10.88 19.83
CA GLY A 85 -1.09 -11.43 19.55
C GLY A 85 -1.90 -10.57 18.58
N GLY A 86 -2.79 -11.22 17.83
CA GLY A 86 -3.74 -10.55 16.94
C GLY A 86 -3.31 -10.52 15.47
N PHE A 87 -4.03 -9.70 14.70
CA PHE A 87 -3.82 -9.53 13.27
C PHE A 87 -3.13 -8.18 13.01
N ASP A 88 -2.44 -8.09 11.89
CA ASP A 88 -1.88 -6.82 11.42
C ASP A 88 -2.95 -5.72 11.36
N ARG A 89 -2.60 -4.54 11.84
CA ARG A 89 -3.46 -3.35 11.79
C ARG A 89 -3.09 -2.51 10.58
N HIS A 90 -3.93 -2.54 9.53
CA HIS A 90 -3.71 -1.77 8.30
C HIS A 90 -3.44 -0.27 8.54
N ASN A 91 -4.12 0.35 9.51
CA ASN A 91 -3.93 1.75 9.88
C ASN A 91 -2.60 2.01 10.58
N SER A 92 -2.02 1.04 11.29
CA SER A 92 -0.71 1.18 11.91
C SER A 92 0.40 1.39 10.88
N GLU A 93 0.34 0.74 9.71
CA GLU A 93 1.28 0.98 8.61
C GLU A 93 1.21 2.43 8.11
N VAL A 94 -0.01 2.94 7.94
CA VAL A 94 -0.25 4.31 7.48
C VAL A 94 0.21 5.32 8.53
N PHE A 95 -0.10 5.11 9.81
CA PHE A 95 0.38 5.97 10.89
C PHE A 95 1.91 5.95 11.02
N ALA A 96 2.54 4.77 10.91
CA ALA A 96 3.99 4.65 10.93
C ALA A 96 4.64 5.43 9.78
N TYR A 97 4.06 5.36 8.58
CA TYR A 97 4.49 6.18 7.45
C TYR A 97 4.44 7.68 7.74
N TYR A 98 3.29 8.21 8.17
CA TYR A 98 3.17 9.65 8.45
C TYR A 98 4.05 10.10 9.63
N LEU A 99 4.16 9.30 10.68
CA LEU A 99 5.05 9.59 11.81
C LEU A 99 6.51 9.65 11.35
N ALA A 100 6.94 8.68 10.54
CA ALA A 100 8.28 8.66 9.96
C ALA A 100 8.54 9.90 9.09
N MET A 101 7.55 10.37 8.32
CA MET A 101 7.67 11.63 7.56
C MET A 101 7.86 12.85 8.47
N VAL A 102 7.10 12.96 9.57
CA VAL A 102 7.25 14.04 10.57
C VAL A 102 8.62 13.99 11.24
N LEU A 103 9.14 12.80 11.51
CA LEU A 103 10.47 12.58 12.09
C LEU A 103 11.61 12.63 11.07
N ASN A 104 11.32 12.93 9.80
CA ASN A 104 12.29 12.98 8.70
C ASN A 104 13.07 11.66 8.50
N PHE A 105 12.44 10.52 8.79
CA PHE A 105 12.95 9.22 8.39
C PHE A 105 12.78 9.02 6.88
N ARG A 106 13.82 8.50 6.24
CA ARG A 106 13.91 8.35 4.77
C ARG A 106 13.69 6.92 4.29
N TRP A 107 13.55 5.98 5.22
CA TRP A 107 13.52 4.53 4.97
C TRP A 107 12.20 3.91 5.42
N ILE A 108 11.10 4.52 5.00
CA ILE A 108 9.74 4.03 5.28
C ILE A 108 8.98 3.90 3.96
N PRO A 109 8.32 2.76 3.66
CA PRO A 109 7.56 2.64 2.43
C PRO A 109 6.31 3.54 2.47
N PRO A 110 6.01 4.27 1.37
CA PRO A 110 4.78 5.03 1.25
C PRO A 110 3.53 4.17 1.50
N SER A 111 2.70 4.61 2.44
CA SER A 111 1.52 3.86 2.89
C SER A 111 0.30 4.76 2.98
N VAL A 112 -0.80 4.35 2.34
CA VAL A 112 -2.06 5.10 2.29
C VAL A 112 -3.26 4.18 2.45
N ILE A 113 -4.36 4.70 2.99
CA ILE A 113 -5.64 4.00 3.01
C ILE A 113 -6.26 4.01 1.61
N ARG A 114 -6.61 2.82 1.12
CA ARG A 114 -7.35 2.64 -0.12
C ARG A 114 -8.63 1.87 0.14
N GLN A 115 -9.76 2.43 -0.29
CA GLN A 115 -11.02 1.72 -0.33
C GLN A 115 -11.08 0.91 -1.63
N ILE A 116 -11.49 -0.35 -1.51
CA ILE A 116 -11.53 -1.30 -2.63
C ILE A 116 -12.89 -1.98 -2.62
N HIS A 117 -13.54 -2.00 -3.78
CA HIS A 117 -14.81 -2.65 -3.97
C HIS A 117 -14.57 -4.10 -4.43
N LEU A 118 -14.77 -5.07 -3.54
CA LEU A 118 -14.39 -6.47 -3.76
C LEU A 118 -14.85 -7.03 -5.11
N HIS A 119 -16.13 -6.87 -5.44
CA HIS A 119 -16.72 -7.43 -6.67
C HIS A 119 -16.33 -6.70 -7.95
N LYS A 120 -15.90 -5.43 -7.86
CA LYS A 120 -15.53 -4.62 -9.03
C LYS A 120 -14.02 -4.60 -9.27
N ASP A 121 -13.25 -4.48 -8.19
CA ASP A 121 -11.82 -4.19 -8.25
C ASP A 121 -10.94 -5.41 -7.99
N ILE A 122 -11.47 -6.47 -7.36
CA ILE A 122 -10.68 -7.65 -6.95
C ILE A 122 -11.12 -8.91 -7.67
N VAL A 123 -12.37 -9.33 -7.52
CA VAL A 123 -12.87 -10.61 -8.06
C VAL A 123 -12.61 -10.76 -9.57
N PRO A 124 -12.80 -9.73 -10.42
CA PRO A 124 -12.57 -9.87 -11.86
C PRO A 124 -11.10 -10.16 -12.22
N VAL A 125 -10.16 -9.58 -11.47
CA VAL A 125 -8.71 -9.60 -11.75
C VAL A 125 -7.91 -10.51 -10.80
N ALA A 126 -8.60 -11.26 -9.94
CA ALA A 126 -7.98 -12.20 -9.01
C ALA A 126 -7.42 -13.44 -9.73
N THR A 127 -6.25 -13.91 -9.29
CA THR A 127 -5.68 -15.20 -9.73
C THR A 127 -6.62 -16.35 -9.40
N ALA A 128 -6.48 -17.47 -10.11
CA ALA A 128 -7.24 -18.68 -9.83
C ALA A 128 -6.96 -19.21 -8.40
N GLY A 129 -5.75 -19.00 -7.88
CA GLY A 129 -5.39 -19.35 -6.49
C GLY A 129 -6.21 -18.59 -5.47
N LEU A 130 -6.28 -17.27 -5.62
CA LEU A 130 -7.06 -16.40 -4.74
C LEU A 130 -8.57 -16.63 -4.85
N LYS A 131 -9.09 -16.93 -6.05
CA LYS A 131 -10.54 -17.21 -6.24
C LYS A 131 -11.05 -18.44 -5.51
N ARG A 132 -10.15 -19.33 -5.04
CA ARG A 132 -10.49 -20.58 -4.36
C ARG A 132 -10.43 -20.50 -2.83
N THR A 133 -10.06 -19.35 -2.26
CA THR A 133 -10.03 -19.11 -0.81
C THR A 133 -11.30 -18.46 -0.34
#